data_AF-A0A4Q7T712-F1
#
_entry.id   AF-A0A4Q7T712-F1
#
_cell.length_a   1.000
_cell.length_b   1.000
_cell.length_c   1.000
_cell.angle_alpha   90.00
_cell.angle_beta   90.00
_cell.angle_gamma   90.00
#
_symmetry.space_group_name_H-M   'P 1'
#
loop_
_entity.id
_entity.type
_entity.pdbx_description
1 polymer ?
#
loop_
_entity_poly.entity_id
_entity_poly.type
_entity_poly.pdbx_seq_one_letter_code
_entity_poly.pdbx_strand_id
1 'polypeptide(L)'
;MKHAPSPRLAPFAAVLAALATAACSADTNSYPSLGLRPVEKLGFAEPEVKTAVAAPDPALDKDIATIAGKLAAISTGFARDAGKAETLARSARGAAVGSDAWIAAQSALAGLDDWRAQSSSLVTDIEARATDRAAKLQPDYPALAAIRAKAQAETDRQTATIARIQASMPAA
;
A
#
# COMPACT_ATOMS: atom_id res chain seq x y z
N MET A 1 -43.83 87.96 -39.17
CA MET A 1 -43.77 86.85 -38.17
C MET A 1 -42.76 85.83 -38.67
N LYS A 2 -41.54 85.83 -38.14
CA LYS A 2 -40.53 84.80 -38.41
C LYS A 2 -39.89 84.48 -37.07
N HIS A 3 -40.26 83.34 -36.47
CA HIS A 3 -39.66 82.85 -35.24
C HIS A 3 -38.22 82.44 -35.55
N ALA A 4 -37.25 83.18 -35.01
CA ALA A 4 -35.87 82.71 -34.92
C ALA A 4 -35.68 82.00 -33.58
N PRO A 5 -34.90 80.91 -33.53
CA PRO A 5 -35.01 79.90 -32.49
C PRO A 5 -34.35 80.33 -31.18
N SER A 6 -35.02 80.04 -30.07
CA SER A 6 -34.48 80.18 -28.71
C SER A 6 -33.22 79.32 -28.55
N PRO A 7 -32.04 79.91 -28.23
CA PRO A 7 -30.82 79.14 -27.99
C PRO A 7 -30.76 78.52 -26.58
N ARG A 8 -31.89 78.46 -25.85
CA ARG A 8 -31.92 78.21 -24.40
C ARG A 8 -31.84 76.72 -24.00
N LEU A 9 -31.87 75.79 -24.96
CA LEU A 9 -31.70 74.34 -24.69
C LEU A 9 -30.26 73.85 -24.87
N ALA A 10 -29.44 74.59 -25.62
CA ALA A 10 -28.02 74.29 -25.81
C ALA A 10 -27.21 74.20 -24.50
N PRO A 11 -27.37 75.10 -23.50
CA PRO A 11 -26.60 74.99 -22.26
C PRO A 11 -27.02 73.77 -21.43
N PHE A 12 -28.29 73.36 -21.48
CA PHE A 12 -28.79 72.22 -20.70
C PHE A 12 -28.31 70.88 -21.27
N ALA A 13 -28.27 70.75 -22.61
CA ALA A 13 -27.70 69.59 -23.29
C ALA A 13 -26.17 69.49 -23.07
N ALA A 14 -25.46 70.62 -23.06
CA ALA A 14 -24.03 70.65 -22.76
C ALA A 14 -23.72 70.25 -21.31
N VAL A 15 -24.56 70.66 -20.35
CA VAL A 15 -24.43 70.25 -18.95
C VAL A 15 -24.74 68.76 -18.79
N LEU A 16 -25.81 68.23 -19.39
CA LEU A 16 -26.10 66.79 -19.32
C LEU A 16 -24.99 65.94 -19.95
N ALA A 17 -24.42 66.38 -21.09
CA ALA A 17 -23.30 65.72 -21.73
C ALA A 17 -22.03 65.75 -20.86
N ALA A 18 -21.78 66.87 -20.16
CA ALA A 18 -20.66 67.00 -19.22
C ALA A 18 -20.84 66.14 -17.96
N LEU A 19 -22.07 65.97 -17.46
CA LEU A 19 -22.38 65.07 -16.34
C LEU A 19 -22.34 63.59 -16.75
N ALA A 20 -22.73 63.25 -17.98
CA ALA A 20 -22.67 61.89 -18.50
C ALA A 20 -21.24 61.38 -18.71
N THR A 21 -20.28 62.26 -19.01
CA THR A 21 -18.85 61.90 -19.12
C THR A 21 -18.11 61.91 -17.78
N ALA A 22 -18.66 62.56 -16.74
CA ALA A 22 -18.08 62.57 -15.40
C ALA A 22 -18.14 61.22 -14.66
N ALA A 23 -18.93 60.25 -15.16
CA ALA A 23 -19.00 58.89 -14.60
C ALA A 23 -17.86 57.96 -15.10
N CYS A 24 -17.08 58.37 -16.10
CA CYS A 24 -15.83 57.71 -16.46
C CYS A 24 -14.68 58.29 -15.60
N SER A 25 -14.74 58.08 -14.28
CA SER A 25 -13.54 58.31 -13.46
C SER A 25 -12.54 57.22 -13.79
N ALA A 26 -11.46 57.58 -14.50
CA ALA A 26 -10.28 56.75 -14.57
C ALA A 26 -9.82 56.50 -13.13
N ASP A 27 -9.90 55.26 -12.67
CA ASP A 27 -9.50 54.93 -11.32
C ASP A 27 -8.00 55.18 -11.18
N THR A 28 -7.62 56.09 -10.29
CA THR A 28 -6.22 56.54 -10.12
C THR A 28 -5.43 55.60 -9.21
N ASN A 29 -6.09 54.59 -8.62
CA ASN A 29 -5.39 53.57 -7.86
C ASN A 29 -4.75 52.54 -8.79
N SER A 30 -3.45 52.30 -8.63
CA SER A 30 -2.79 51.15 -9.24
C SER A 30 -3.28 49.88 -8.57
N TYR A 31 -4.23 49.19 -9.20
CA TYR A 31 -4.65 47.86 -8.77
C TYR A 31 -3.64 46.81 -9.20
N PRO A 32 -3.49 45.73 -8.42
CA PRO A 32 -2.79 44.55 -8.90
C PRO A 32 -3.51 43.99 -10.15
N SER A 33 -2.72 43.48 -11.09
CA SER A 33 -3.25 42.85 -12.30
C SER A 33 -4.16 41.66 -11.95
N LEU A 34 -5.33 41.59 -12.59
CA LEU A 34 -6.22 40.42 -12.57
C LEU A 34 -5.82 39.35 -13.60
N GLY A 35 -4.76 39.59 -14.38
CA GLY A 35 -4.20 38.58 -15.26
C GLY A 35 -3.55 37.44 -14.47
N LEU A 36 -3.44 36.26 -15.09
CA LEU A 36 -2.79 35.11 -14.46
C LEU A 36 -1.40 35.48 -13.95
N ARG A 37 -1.16 35.18 -12.69
CA ARG A 37 0.14 35.41 -12.05
C ARG A 37 1.18 34.45 -12.64
N PRO A 38 2.46 34.81 -12.71
CA PRO A 38 3.50 33.92 -13.23
C PRO A 38 3.53 32.54 -12.54
N VAL A 39 3.27 32.47 -11.24
CA VAL A 39 3.21 31.21 -10.48
C VAL A 39 2.03 30.31 -10.89
N GLU A 40 0.93 30.90 -11.36
CA GLU A 40 -0.26 30.16 -11.80
C GLU A 40 -0.08 29.55 -13.21
N LYS A 41 1.00 29.90 -13.91
CA LYS A 41 1.40 29.29 -15.18
C LYS A 41 2.29 28.06 -14.99
N LEU A 42 2.78 27.83 -13.78
CA LEU A 42 3.51 26.61 -13.44
C LEU A 42 2.48 25.49 -13.31
N GLY A 43 2.65 24.41 -14.07
CA GLY A 43 1.77 23.25 -13.99
C GLY A 43 1.85 22.59 -12.63
N PHE A 44 0.77 21.94 -12.20
CA PHE A 44 0.70 21.16 -10.95
C PHE A 44 1.33 19.77 -11.07
N ALA A 45 2.23 19.56 -12.02
CA ALA A 45 2.89 18.28 -12.17
C ALA A 45 3.84 18.09 -10.99
N GLU A 46 3.60 17.04 -10.20
CA GLU A 46 4.53 16.62 -9.16
C GLU A 46 5.89 16.32 -9.83
N PRO A 47 7.00 16.86 -9.31
CA PRO A 47 8.32 16.52 -9.81
C PRO A 47 8.56 15.01 -9.74
N GLU A 48 9.16 14.45 -10.78
CA GLU A 48 9.53 13.03 -10.78
C GLU A 48 10.59 12.76 -9.69
N VAL A 49 10.17 12.11 -8.61
CA VAL A 49 11.08 11.70 -7.53
C VAL A 49 11.76 10.40 -7.92
N LYS A 50 13.07 10.44 -8.13
CA LYS A 50 13.88 9.24 -8.38
C LYS A 50 13.88 8.36 -7.14
N THR A 51 13.53 7.08 -7.29
CA THR A 51 13.66 6.09 -6.22
C THR A 51 15.14 5.95 -5.84
N ALA A 52 15.46 6.22 -4.58
CA ALA A 52 16.81 5.99 -4.07
C ALA A 52 17.13 4.48 -4.10
N VAL A 53 18.32 4.13 -4.61
CA VAL A 53 18.81 2.75 -4.60
C VAL A 53 19.49 2.50 -3.26
N ALA A 54 19.17 1.38 -2.62
CA ALA A 54 19.84 1.00 -1.38
C ALA A 54 21.33 0.73 -1.62
N ALA A 55 22.17 1.31 -0.75
CA ALA A 55 23.56 0.92 -0.66
C ALA A 55 23.69 -0.53 -0.16
N PRO A 56 24.75 -1.26 -0.55
CA PRO A 56 25.01 -2.60 -0.03
C PRO A 56 25.12 -2.60 1.50
N ASP A 57 24.49 -3.59 2.13
CA ASP A 57 24.48 -3.76 3.60
C ASP A 57 24.86 -5.21 3.96
N PRO A 58 26.17 -5.48 4.15
CA PRO A 58 26.64 -6.84 4.44
C PRO A 58 26.08 -7.44 5.73
N ALA A 59 25.70 -6.60 6.70
CA ALA A 59 25.10 -7.07 7.95
C ALA A 59 23.67 -7.55 7.69
N LEU A 60 22.88 -6.77 6.96
CA LEU A 60 21.54 -7.16 6.54
C LEU A 60 21.57 -8.40 5.62
N ASP A 61 22.54 -8.50 4.72
CA ASP A 61 22.69 -9.66 3.85
C ASP A 61 22.96 -10.95 4.64
N LYS A 62 23.79 -10.88 5.68
CA LYS A 62 24.04 -12.00 6.59
C LYS A 62 22.78 -12.40 7.38
N ASP A 63 22.02 -11.40 7.84
CA ASP A 63 20.73 -11.62 8.49
C ASP A 63 19.73 -12.30 7.56
N ILE A 64 19.63 -11.85 6.31
CA ILE A 64 18.78 -12.45 5.27
C ILE A 64 19.21 -13.89 5.00
N ALA A 65 20.51 -14.17 4.93
CA ALA A 65 21.01 -15.54 4.77
C ALA A 65 20.61 -16.44 5.95
N THR A 66 20.64 -15.91 7.17
CA THR A 66 20.19 -16.62 8.38
C THR A 66 18.69 -16.91 8.34
N ILE A 67 17.88 -15.92 7.94
CA ILE A 67 16.42 -16.08 7.74
C ILE A 67 16.14 -17.13 6.67
N ALA A 68 16.87 -17.10 5.56
CA ALA A 68 16.73 -18.09 4.50
C ALA A 68 17.05 -19.52 4.99
N GLY A 69 18.07 -19.68 5.83
CA GLY A 69 18.37 -20.96 6.48
C GLY A 69 17.23 -21.45 7.38
N LYS A 70 16.65 -20.56 8.20
CA LYS A 70 15.48 -20.89 9.05
C LYS A 70 14.27 -21.28 8.20
N LEU A 71 13.97 -20.53 7.14
CA LEU A 71 12.87 -20.84 6.22
C LEU A 71 13.04 -22.21 5.57
N ALA A 72 14.25 -22.54 5.12
CA ALA A 72 14.56 -23.85 4.54
C ALA A 72 14.38 -24.99 5.54
N ALA A 73 14.81 -24.80 6.80
CA ALA A 73 14.61 -25.77 7.86
C ALA A 73 13.12 -25.99 8.16
N ILE A 74 12.34 -24.92 8.28
CA ILE A 74 10.88 -24.96 8.47
C ILE A 74 10.22 -25.70 7.30
N SER A 75 10.53 -25.32 6.06
CA SER A 75 9.96 -25.95 4.86
C SER A 75 10.27 -27.44 4.78
N THR A 76 11.50 -27.84 5.11
CA THR A 76 11.91 -29.25 5.09
C THR A 76 11.25 -30.05 6.21
N GLY A 77 11.21 -29.48 7.43
CA GLY A 77 10.53 -30.08 8.57
C GLY A 77 9.04 -30.29 8.32
N PHE A 78 8.37 -29.24 7.83
CA PHE A 78 6.97 -29.30 7.44
C PHE A 78 6.72 -30.38 6.38
N ALA A 79 7.52 -30.43 5.30
CA ALA A 79 7.31 -31.40 4.22
C ALA A 79 7.42 -32.85 4.71
N ARG A 80 8.41 -33.14 5.57
CA ARG A 80 8.57 -34.46 6.20
C ARG A 80 7.35 -34.81 7.05
N ASP A 81 6.95 -33.92 7.94
CA ASP A 81 5.86 -34.21 8.89
C ASP A 81 4.49 -34.21 8.20
N ALA A 82 4.33 -33.46 7.10
CA ALA A 82 3.13 -33.49 6.26
C ALA A 82 2.94 -34.88 5.62
N GLY A 83 4.01 -35.53 5.15
CA GLY A 83 3.92 -36.91 4.64
C GLY A 83 3.44 -37.92 5.69
N LYS A 84 3.86 -37.73 6.95
CA LYS A 84 3.36 -38.52 8.08
C LYS A 84 1.88 -38.22 8.36
N ALA A 85 1.50 -36.95 8.46
CA ALA A 85 0.12 -36.53 8.70
C ALA A 85 -0.83 -37.04 7.60
N GLU A 86 -0.42 -37.00 6.33
CA GLU A 86 -1.20 -37.55 5.21
C GLU A 86 -1.45 -39.04 5.33
N THR A 87 -0.46 -39.80 5.82
CA THR A 87 -0.58 -41.24 6.00
C THR A 87 -1.56 -41.56 7.12
N LEU A 88 -1.48 -40.84 8.24
CA LEU A 88 -2.40 -40.99 9.36
C LEU A 88 -3.82 -40.56 8.99
N ALA A 89 -3.97 -39.46 8.25
CA ALA A 89 -5.26 -39.00 7.75
C ALA A 89 -5.93 -40.02 6.83
N ARG A 90 -5.15 -40.71 5.98
CA ARG A 90 -5.64 -41.82 5.16
C ARG A 90 -6.17 -42.98 6.01
N SER A 91 -5.49 -43.35 7.09
CA SER A 91 -6.02 -44.38 8.02
C SER A 91 -7.28 -43.94 8.78
N ALA A 92 -7.45 -42.63 9.00
CA ALA A 92 -8.61 -42.09 9.71
C ALA A 92 -9.86 -41.89 8.84
N ARG A 93 -9.75 -41.92 7.51
CA ARG A 93 -10.83 -41.55 6.56
C ARG A 93 -12.17 -42.27 6.78
N GLY A 94 -12.13 -43.53 7.20
CA GLY A 94 -13.33 -44.34 7.50
C GLY A 94 -13.49 -44.68 8.98
N ALA A 95 -12.64 -44.14 9.85
CA ALA A 95 -12.67 -44.41 11.28
C ALA A 95 -13.73 -43.54 11.97
N ALA A 96 -14.25 -44.00 13.11
CA ALA A 96 -15.13 -43.16 13.92
C ALA A 96 -14.37 -41.94 14.47
N VAL A 97 -15.06 -40.80 14.59
CA VAL A 97 -14.55 -39.63 15.32
C VAL A 97 -14.20 -40.07 16.75
N GLY A 98 -13.04 -39.64 17.24
CA GLY A 98 -12.53 -40.03 18.56
C GLY A 98 -11.88 -41.42 18.63
N SER A 99 -11.84 -42.19 17.54
CA SER A 99 -11.02 -43.40 17.48
C SER A 99 -9.53 -43.10 17.54
N ASP A 100 -8.71 -44.09 17.91
CA ASP A 100 -7.24 -43.94 17.97
C ASP A 100 -6.65 -43.46 16.65
N ALA A 101 -7.14 -43.96 15.51
CA ALA A 101 -6.70 -43.52 14.18
C ALA A 101 -7.02 -42.05 13.93
N TRP A 102 -8.19 -41.59 14.35
CA TRP A 102 -8.61 -40.20 14.23
C TRP A 102 -7.77 -39.29 15.16
N ILE A 103 -7.58 -39.67 16.43
CA ILE A 103 -6.76 -38.92 17.39
C ILE A 103 -5.31 -38.81 16.93
N ALA A 104 -4.74 -39.88 16.41
CA ALA A 104 -3.37 -39.88 15.88
C ALA A 104 -3.21 -38.90 14.71
N ALA A 105 -4.19 -38.85 13.81
CA ALA A 105 -4.17 -37.94 12.68
C ALA A 105 -4.37 -36.47 13.09
N GLN A 106 -5.28 -36.19 14.02
CA GLN A 106 -5.45 -34.86 14.62
C GLN A 106 -4.18 -34.39 15.34
N SER A 107 -3.50 -35.27 16.07
CA SER A 107 -2.24 -34.96 16.74
C SER A 107 -1.13 -34.63 15.72
N ALA A 108 -1.11 -35.34 14.58
CA ALA A 108 -0.15 -35.03 13.52
C ALA A 108 -0.46 -33.69 12.84
N LEU A 109 -1.73 -33.32 12.66
CA LEU A 109 -2.12 -31.99 12.18
C LEU A 109 -1.67 -30.88 13.12
N ALA A 110 -1.83 -31.06 14.44
CA ALA A 110 -1.34 -30.09 15.42
C ALA A 110 0.18 -29.86 15.29
N GLY A 111 0.96 -30.93 15.03
CA GLY A 111 2.39 -30.80 14.74
C GLY A 111 2.69 -30.02 13.44
N LEU A 112 1.79 -30.04 12.45
CA LEU A 112 1.93 -29.18 11.25
C LEU A 112 1.60 -27.72 11.57
N ASP A 113 0.63 -27.47 12.45
CA ASP A 113 0.32 -26.11 12.91
C ASP A 113 1.49 -25.47 13.66
N ASP A 114 2.29 -26.25 14.40
CA ASP A 114 3.52 -25.76 15.04
C ASP A 114 4.54 -25.24 14.01
N TRP A 115 4.71 -25.94 12.89
CA TRP A 115 5.55 -25.47 11.78
C TRP A 115 4.99 -24.21 11.12
N ARG A 116 3.67 -24.16 10.92
CA ARG A 116 2.98 -22.98 10.37
C ARG A 116 3.12 -21.76 11.28
N ALA A 117 3.04 -21.96 12.59
CA ALA A 117 3.28 -20.90 13.58
C ALA A 117 4.72 -20.38 13.51
N GLN A 118 5.72 -21.27 13.38
CA GLN A 118 7.11 -20.88 13.18
C GLN A 118 7.32 -20.10 11.88
N SER A 119 6.67 -20.50 10.78
CA SER A 119 6.71 -19.76 9.51
C SER A 119 6.14 -18.35 9.65
N SER A 120 4.97 -18.21 10.31
CA SER A 120 4.33 -16.92 10.59
C SER A 120 5.19 -16.01 11.48
N SER A 121 5.82 -16.58 12.51
CA SER A 121 6.78 -15.85 13.35
C SER A 121 7.96 -15.33 12.53
N LEU A 122 8.48 -16.12 11.59
CA LEU A 122 9.58 -15.71 10.73
C LEU A 122 9.17 -14.57 9.77
N VAL A 123 7.94 -14.59 9.25
CA VAL A 123 7.39 -13.46 8.46
C VAL A 123 7.36 -12.19 9.31
N THR A 124 6.91 -12.29 10.57
CA THR A 124 6.88 -11.15 11.51
C THR A 124 8.28 -10.59 11.76
N ASP A 125 9.29 -11.44 11.94
CA ASP A 125 10.69 -11.03 12.12
C ASP A 125 11.26 -10.30 10.89
N ILE A 126 10.81 -10.67 9.69
CA ILE A 126 11.20 -10.02 8.43
C ILE A 126 10.53 -8.64 8.32
N GLU A 127 9.23 -8.55 8.62
CA GLU A 127 8.48 -7.29 8.57
C GLU A 127 8.99 -6.28 9.62
N ALA A 128 9.42 -6.75 10.79
CA ALA A 128 10.06 -5.89 11.79
C ALA A 128 11.33 -5.21 11.24
N ARG A 129 12.14 -5.92 10.45
CA ARG A 129 13.33 -5.35 9.78
C ARG A 129 12.93 -4.35 8.70
N ALA A 130 11.93 -4.67 7.88
CA ALA A 130 11.43 -3.75 6.87
C ALA A 130 10.91 -2.44 7.49
N THR A 131 10.19 -2.57 8.62
CA THR A 131 9.65 -1.45 9.40
C THR A 131 10.76 -0.59 10.00
N ASP A 132 11.80 -1.19 10.60
CA ASP A 132 12.95 -0.46 11.14
C ASP A 132 13.67 0.37 10.06
N ARG A 133 13.85 -0.21 8.86
CA ARG A 133 14.43 0.52 7.71
C ARG A 133 13.54 1.68 7.28
N ALA A 134 12.23 1.45 7.17
CA ALA A 134 11.27 2.49 6.81
C ALA A 134 11.28 3.64 7.82
N ALA A 135 11.35 3.34 9.12
CA ALA A 135 11.45 4.33 10.18
C ALA A 135 12.73 5.19 10.08
N LYS A 136 13.80 4.65 9.50
CA LYS A 136 15.06 5.35 9.21
C LYS A 136 15.09 6.03 7.84
N LEU A 137 13.96 6.06 7.12
CA LEU A 137 13.83 6.57 5.75
C LEU A 137 14.84 5.95 4.79
N GLN A 138 15.21 4.70 5.04
CA GLN A 138 16.11 3.97 4.16
C GLN A 138 15.37 3.51 2.91
N PRO A 139 16.02 3.51 1.74
CA PRO A 139 15.43 2.96 0.52
C PRO A 139 15.14 1.46 0.67
N ASP A 140 14.20 1.00 -0.16
CA ASP A 140 13.80 -0.40 -0.26
C ASP A 140 15.00 -1.31 -0.51
N TYR A 141 15.01 -2.45 0.17
CA TYR A 141 16.07 -3.45 0.03
C TYR A 141 15.52 -4.68 -0.72
N PRO A 142 15.87 -4.88 -2.01
CA PRO A 142 15.25 -5.93 -2.83
C PRO A 142 15.39 -7.34 -2.26
N ALA A 143 16.54 -7.66 -1.65
CA ALA A 143 16.75 -8.98 -1.06
C ALA A 143 15.84 -9.22 0.17
N LEU A 144 15.55 -8.16 0.95
CA LEU A 144 14.62 -8.25 2.08
C LEU A 144 13.18 -8.45 1.61
N ALA A 145 12.77 -7.71 0.57
CA ALA A 145 11.46 -7.88 -0.06
C ALA A 145 11.30 -9.30 -0.67
N ALA A 146 12.35 -9.83 -1.29
CA ALA A 146 12.35 -11.16 -1.87
C ALA A 146 12.23 -12.28 -0.83
N ILE A 147 12.96 -12.20 0.29
CA ILE A 147 12.84 -13.22 1.34
C ILE A 147 11.49 -13.16 2.06
N ARG A 148 10.91 -11.97 2.22
CA ARG A 148 9.56 -11.75 2.74
C ARG A 148 8.50 -12.45 1.88
N ALA A 149 8.53 -12.22 0.56
CA ALA A 149 7.62 -12.85 -0.38
C ALA A 149 7.74 -14.38 -0.35
N LYS A 150 8.97 -14.91 -0.26
CA LYS A 150 9.20 -16.36 -0.13
C LYS A 150 8.64 -16.93 1.18
N ALA A 151 8.84 -16.25 2.30
CA ALA A 151 8.33 -16.68 3.60
C ALA A 151 6.80 -16.69 3.62
N GLN A 152 6.16 -15.64 3.07
CA GLN A 152 4.71 -15.58 2.94
C GLN A 152 4.15 -16.72 2.09
N ALA A 153 4.74 -16.95 0.91
CA ALA A 153 4.32 -18.03 0.02
C ALA A 153 4.44 -19.41 0.69
N GLU A 154 5.45 -19.61 1.54
CA GLU A 154 5.59 -20.84 2.31
C GLU A 154 4.50 -20.97 3.38
N THR A 155 4.19 -19.90 4.13
CA THR A 155 3.07 -19.90 5.10
C THR A 155 1.74 -20.24 4.41
N ASP A 156 1.49 -19.68 3.23
CA ASP A 156 0.28 -19.93 2.45
C ASP A 156 0.21 -21.40 2.00
N ARG A 157 1.33 -21.95 1.49
CA ARG A 157 1.45 -23.36 1.09
C ARG A 157 1.19 -24.32 2.27
N GLN A 158 1.75 -24.01 3.44
CA GLN A 158 1.57 -24.80 4.65
C GLN A 158 0.11 -24.80 5.09
N THR A 159 -0.53 -23.63 5.12
CA THR A 159 -1.95 -23.46 5.46
C THR A 159 -2.83 -24.28 4.52
N ALA A 160 -2.62 -24.17 3.21
CA ALA A 160 -3.37 -24.95 2.22
C ALA A 160 -3.18 -26.46 2.38
N THR A 161 -1.97 -26.89 2.73
CA THR A 161 -1.66 -28.31 2.97
C THR A 161 -2.38 -28.84 4.20
N ILE A 162 -2.34 -28.12 5.32
CA ILE A 162 -3.06 -28.48 6.55
C ILE A 162 -4.56 -28.61 6.28
N ALA A 163 -5.15 -27.60 5.62
CA ALA A 163 -6.58 -27.60 5.28
C ALA A 163 -6.96 -28.80 4.40
N ARG A 164 -6.14 -29.14 3.40
CA ARG A 164 -6.36 -30.30 2.54
C ARG A 164 -6.31 -31.62 3.31
N ILE A 165 -5.35 -31.79 4.21
CA ILE A 165 -5.22 -33.02 5.02
C ILE A 165 -6.43 -33.13 5.97
N GLN A 166 -6.78 -32.04 6.64
CA GLN A 166 -7.94 -31.98 7.54
C GLN A 166 -9.24 -32.34 6.82
N ALA A 167 -9.47 -31.80 5.62
CA ALA A 167 -10.65 -32.10 4.80
C ALA A 167 -10.74 -33.56 4.33
N SER A 168 -9.67 -34.34 4.46
CA SER A 168 -9.63 -35.75 4.05
C SER A 168 -10.08 -36.75 5.13
N MET A 169 -10.43 -36.24 6.32
CA MET A 169 -10.82 -37.01 7.50
C MET A 169 -12.25 -36.67 7.96
N PRO A 170 -12.88 -37.52 8.78
CA PRO A 170 -14.15 -37.20 9.42
C PRO A 170 -14.07 -35.90 10.23
N ALA A 171 -15.03 -35.00 9.99
CA ALA A 171 -15.17 -33.76 10.75
C ALA A 171 -15.52 -34.07 12.22
N ALA A 172 -15.00 -33.25 13.13
CA ALA A 172 -15.36 -33.29 14.55
C ALA A 172 -16.80 -32.83 14.78
#